data_AF-A0A7S1P764-F1
#
_entry.id   AF-A0A7S1P764-F1
#
_cell.length_a   1.000
_cell.length_b   1.000
_cell.length_c   1.000
_cell.angle_alpha   90.00
_cell.angle_beta   90.00
_cell.angle_gamma   90.00
#
_symmetry.space_group_name_H-M   'P 1'
#
loop_
_entity.id
_entity.type
_entity.pdbx_description
1 polymer ?
#
loop_
_entity_poly.entity_id
_entity_poly.type
_entity_poly.pdbx_seq_one_letter_code
_entity_poly.pdbx_strand_id
1 'polypeptide(L)'
;DAAGSDCQVHRLWEPMNLRLSVWPTDPELVDPDWAGSFDPAELPQTIYFDFVKVYDYNYDTKDFDLRWIDEFDTLNTTRWEMGIHTFTVNYAHFRPSNAALIKSSEADGDPQSDGSYLALSITNKNDEADMRSSNLIR
;
A
#
# COMPACT_ATOMS: atom_id res chain seq x y z
N ASP A 1 -39.95 -18.93 0.22
CA ASP A 1 -38.83 -18.39 1.03
C ASP A 1 -37.52 -18.66 0.30
N ALA A 2 -37.17 -17.78 -0.65
CA ALA A 2 -36.11 -18.01 -1.62
C ALA A 2 -35.27 -16.75 -1.77
N ALA A 3 -34.30 -16.60 -0.88
CA ALA A 3 -33.11 -15.76 -1.05
C ALA A 3 -32.13 -16.16 0.06
N GLY A 4 -31.51 -17.33 -0.08
CA GLY A 4 -30.35 -17.67 0.74
C GLY A 4 -29.31 -16.59 0.49
N SER A 5 -29.08 -15.73 1.49
CA SER A 5 -28.11 -14.65 1.43
C SER A 5 -26.74 -15.28 1.17
N ASP A 6 -26.29 -15.15 -0.06
CA ASP A 6 -24.98 -15.57 -0.52
C ASP A 6 -23.94 -14.64 0.12
N CYS A 7 -23.63 -14.92 1.39
CA CYS A 7 -22.76 -14.10 2.20
C CYS A 7 -21.38 -14.15 1.57
N GLN A 8 -20.91 -13.01 1.06
CA GLN A 8 -19.61 -12.89 0.40
C GLN A 8 -18.46 -13.37 1.31
N VAL A 9 -18.62 -13.25 2.64
CA VAL A 9 -17.66 -13.77 3.63
C VAL A 9 -17.50 -15.29 3.53
N HIS A 10 -18.57 -16.05 3.27
CA HIS A 10 -18.48 -17.51 3.10
C HIS A 10 -17.71 -17.91 1.83
N ARG A 11 -17.45 -16.97 0.92
CA ARG A 11 -16.67 -17.19 -0.30
C ARG A 11 -15.18 -16.88 -0.13
N LEU A 12 -14.77 -16.35 1.03
CA LEU A 12 -13.38 -16.09 1.38
C LEU A 12 -12.79 -17.27 2.17
N TRP A 13 -12.71 -18.43 1.53
CA TRP A 13 -12.28 -19.69 2.18
C TRP A 13 -10.84 -20.11 1.83
N GLU A 14 -10.17 -19.38 0.94
CA GLU A 14 -8.77 -19.61 0.58
C GLU A 14 -7.83 -18.65 1.34
N PRO A 15 -6.55 -19.01 1.52
CA PRO A 15 -5.54 -18.08 2.02
C PRO A 15 -5.44 -16.83 1.13
N MET A 16 -5.33 -15.65 1.76
CA MET A 16 -5.17 -14.37 1.07
C MET A 16 -3.82 -13.74 1.44
N ASN A 17 -3.27 -12.97 0.50
CA ASN A 17 -2.04 -12.20 0.73
C ASN A 17 -2.38 -10.76 1.12
N LEU A 18 -1.63 -10.20 2.07
CA LEU A 18 -1.62 -8.77 2.33
C LEU A 18 -0.89 -8.05 1.19
N ARG A 19 -1.48 -6.95 0.69
CA ARG A 19 -0.88 -6.11 -0.36
C ARG A 19 -1.06 -4.64 0.00
N LEU A 20 -0.03 -3.85 -0.26
CA LEU A 20 -0.05 -2.40 -0.20
C LEU A 20 0.22 -1.88 -1.61
N SER A 21 -0.61 -0.97 -2.10
CA SER A 21 -0.44 -0.40 -3.43
C SER A 21 -1.09 0.98 -3.54
N VAL A 22 -0.58 1.77 -4.47
CA VAL A 22 -1.15 3.04 -4.89
C VAL A 22 -1.09 3.09 -6.41
N TRP A 23 -2.18 3.53 -7.03
CA TRP A 23 -2.30 3.56 -8.49
C TRP A 23 -3.38 4.55 -8.91
N PRO A 24 -3.18 5.28 -10.02
CA PRO A 24 -4.21 6.11 -10.63
C PRO A 24 -5.13 5.26 -11.52
N THR A 25 -6.42 5.60 -11.54
CA THR A 25 -7.41 4.97 -12.41
C THR A 25 -7.25 5.43 -13.85
N ASP A 26 -7.44 4.53 -14.81
CA ASP A 26 -7.45 4.89 -16.22
C ASP A 26 -8.64 5.79 -16.54
N PRO A 27 -8.42 7.07 -16.93
CA PRO A 27 -9.49 8.03 -17.18
C PRO A 27 -10.36 7.67 -18.39
N GLU A 28 -9.91 6.75 -19.26
CA GLU A 28 -10.71 6.26 -20.38
C GLU A 28 -11.64 5.10 -19.99
N LEU A 29 -11.35 4.42 -18.87
CA LEU A 29 -12.04 3.18 -18.47
C LEU A 29 -12.84 3.31 -17.17
N VAL A 30 -12.59 4.35 -16.37
CA VAL A 30 -13.16 4.51 -15.03
C VAL A 30 -13.86 5.86 -14.92
N ASP A 31 -15.08 5.83 -14.36
CA ASP A 31 -15.87 7.03 -14.11
C ASP A 31 -15.18 7.92 -13.04
N PRO A 32 -14.99 9.23 -13.29
CA PRO A 32 -14.39 10.15 -12.31
C PRO A 32 -15.19 10.25 -11.00
N ASP A 33 -16.47 9.86 -10.96
CA ASP A 33 -17.25 9.85 -9.72
C ASP A 33 -16.73 8.84 -8.68
N TRP A 34 -15.89 7.87 -9.06
CA TRP A 34 -15.33 6.89 -8.12
C TRP A 34 -14.08 7.40 -7.37
N ALA A 35 -13.07 7.88 -8.12
CA ALA A 35 -11.76 8.25 -7.56
C ALA A 35 -11.30 9.67 -7.93
N GLY A 36 -12.15 10.43 -8.65
CA GLY A 36 -11.81 11.72 -9.22
C GLY A 36 -11.14 11.61 -10.59
N SER A 37 -11.02 12.75 -11.28
CA SER A 37 -10.20 12.84 -12.49
C SER A 37 -8.72 12.86 -12.14
N PHE A 38 -7.92 12.09 -12.87
CA PHE A 38 -6.48 12.10 -12.72
C PHE A 38 -5.87 13.39 -13.30
N ASP A 39 -5.17 14.17 -12.47
CA ASP A 39 -4.40 15.34 -12.91
C ASP A 39 -2.88 15.04 -12.87
N PRO A 40 -2.21 14.92 -14.04
CA PRO A 40 -0.78 14.65 -14.08
C PRO A 40 0.09 15.80 -13.54
N ALA A 41 -0.45 17.02 -13.40
CA ALA A 41 0.30 18.15 -12.86
C ALA A 41 0.59 18.01 -11.35
N GLU A 42 -0.17 17.15 -10.66
CA GLU A 42 0.01 16.87 -9.23
C GLU A 42 1.08 15.81 -8.96
N LEU A 43 1.69 15.21 -9.99
CA LEU A 43 2.78 14.26 -9.79
C LEU A 43 4.10 14.97 -9.40
N PRO A 44 4.94 14.33 -8.57
CA PRO A 44 4.76 13.01 -7.96
C PRO A 44 3.85 13.02 -6.72
N GLN A 45 3.21 11.88 -6.45
CA GLN A 45 2.40 11.67 -5.24
C GLN A 45 2.95 10.46 -4.46
N THR A 46 3.03 10.57 -3.14
CA THR A 46 3.62 9.53 -2.28
C THR A 46 2.70 9.24 -1.09
N ILE A 47 2.49 7.96 -0.81
CA ILE A 47 1.86 7.49 0.43
C ILE A 47 2.90 6.80 1.31
N TYR A 48 2.72 6.92 2.63
CA TYR A 48 3.66 6.44 3.63
C TYR A 48 2.96 5.44 4.55
N PHE A 49 3.63 4.32 4.83
CA PHE A 49 3.23 3.34 5.83
C PHE A 49 4.30 3.29 6.90
N ASP A 50 3.91 3.57 8.13
CA ASP A 50 4.79 3.53 9.30
C ASP A 50 5.07 2.09 9.75
N PHE A 51 4.00 1.29 9.91
CA PHE A 51 4.16 -0.13 10.23
C PHE A 51 3.01 -1.00 9.71
N VAL A 52 3.22 -2.31 9.77
CA VAL A 52 2.19 -3.34 9.56
C VAL A 52 2.22 -4.33 10.73
N LYS A 53 1.05 -4.68 11.27
CA LYS A 53 0.88 -5.79 12.21
C LYS A 53 -0.03 -6.85 11.58
N VAL A 54 0.41 -8.10 11.60
CA VAL A 54 -0.39 -9.24 11.15
C VAL A 54 -0.65 -10.17 12.33
N TYR A 55 -1.88 -10.65 12.40
CA TYR A 55 -2.37 -11.52 13.46
C TYR A 55 -2.91 -12.81 12.85
N ASP A 56 -2.69 -13.93 13.52
CA ASP A 56 -3.33 -15.20 13.19
C ASP A 56 -4.66 -15.30 13.95
N TYR A 57 -5.71 -15.76 13.27
CA TYR A 57 -7.00 -16.00 13.92
C TYR A 57 -6.98 -17.32 14.70
N ASN A 58 -7.29 -17.25 15.99
CA ASN A 58 -7.34 -18.38 16.89
C ASN A 58 -8.76 -18.95 16.97
N TYR A 59 -8.95 -20.15 16.42
CA TYR A 59 -10.26 -20.80 16.36
C TYR A 59 -10.79 -21.25 17.73
N ASP A 60 -9.93 -21.45 18.73
CA ASP A 60 -10.33 -21.91 20.05
C ASP A 60 -10.83 -20.75 20.91
N THR A 61 -10.05 -19.67 20.96
CA THR A 61 -10.37 -18.47 21.75
C THR A 61 -11.33 -17.52 21.03
N LYS A 62 -11.48 -17.65 19.71
CA LYS A 62 -12.18 -16.70 18.83
C LYS A 62 -11.56 -15.30 18.86
N ASP A 63 -10.25 -15.23 19.08
CA ASP A 63 -9.47 -14.00 19.17
C ASP A 63 -8.30 -13.99 18.15
N PHE A 64 -7.51 -12.92 18.14
CA PHE A 64 -6.38 -12.73 17.25
C PHE A 64 -5.05 -12.70 18.01
N ASP A 65 -4.14 -13.61 17.65
CA ASP A 65 -2.81 -13.69 18.23
C ASP A 65 -1.80 -12.96 17.32
N LEU A 66 -1.00 -12.05 17.89
CA LEU A 66 -0.01 -11.30 17.12
C LEU A 66 1.01 -12.26 16.50
N ARG A 67 1.11 -12.24 15.16
CA ARG A 67 2.05 -13.08 14.41
C ARG A 67 3.37 -12.36 14.17
N TRP A 68 3.32 -11.14 13.64
CA TRP A 68 4.51 -10.32 13.40
C TRP A 68 4.16 -8.84 13.24
N ILE A 69 5.18 -8.02 13.43
CA ILE A 69 5.21 -6.58 13.14
C ILE A 69 6.28 -6.34 12.08
N ASP A 70 6.07 -5.35 11.22
CA ASP A 70 7.07 -4.76 10.33
C ASP A 70 7.02 -3.24 10.51
N GLU A 71 8.10 -2.66 11.06
CA GLU A 71 8.24 -1.21 11.28
C GLU A 71 8.98 -0.53 10.11
N PHE A 72 9.23 -1.27 9.01
CA PHE A 72 9.86 -0.75 7.80
C PHE A 72 11.25 -0.09 7.99
N ASP A 73 12.00 -0.47 9.02
CA ASP A 73 13.44 -0.17 9.16
C ASP A 73 14.27 -0.66 7.98
N THR A 74 13.90 -1.82 7.44
CA THR A 74 14.55 -2.49 6.32
C THR A 74 13.52 -3.16 5.42
N LEU A 75 13.78 -3.19 4.11
CA LEU A 75 12.87 -3.85 3.18
C LEU A 75 13.13 -5.36 3.23
N ASN A 76 12.33 -6.07 4.02
CA ASN A 76 12.45 -7.51 4.18
C ASN A 76 11.91 -8.25 2.95
N THR A 77 12.79 -8.58 2.00
CA THR A 77 12.44 -9.29 0.75
C THR A 77 12.09 -10.76 0.92
N THR A 78 12.25 -11.32 2.13
CA THR A 78 11.70 -12.65 2.46
C THR A 78 10.21 -12.59 2.83
N ARG A 79 9.70 -11.39 3.12
CA ARG A 79 8.30 -11.11 3.50
C ARG A 79 7.54 -10.38 2.42
N TRP A 80 8.16 -9.37 1.82
CA TRP A 80 7.54 -8.49 0.83
C TRP A 80 8.08 -8.76 -0.57
N GLU A 81 7.17 -8.79 -1.53
CA GLU A 81 7.48 -8.81 -2.95
C GLU A 81 7.09 -7.45 -3.57
N MET A 82 7.98 -6.90 -4.41
CA MET A 82 7.70 -5.66 -5.13
C MET A 82 6.98 -5.95 -6.43
N GLY A 83 5.84 -5.29 -6.65
CA GLY A 83 5.05 -5.46 -7.87
C GLY A 83 5.76 -4.95 -9.13
N ILE A 84 5.73 -5.76 -10.19
CA ILE A 84 6.25 -5.44 -11.55
C ILE A 84 5.18 -5.54 -12.64
N HIS A 85 3.90 -5.46 -12.26
CA HIS A 85 2.76 -5.72 -13.13
C HIS A 85 1.82 -4.50 -13.23
N THR A 86 0.79 -4.64 -14.06
CA THR A 86 -0.36 -3.73 -14.12
C THR A 86 -1.65 -4.55 -14.31
N PHE A 87 -2.80 -3.90 -14.39
CA PHE A 87 -4.10 -4.50 -14.67
C PHE A 87 -4.99 -3.50 -15.42
N THR A 88 -6.09 -3.97 -16.00
CA THR A 88 -6.87 -3.24 -17.02
C THR A 88 -7.22 -1.80 -16.66
N VAL A 89 -7.64 -1.52 -15.42
CA VAL A 89 -8.10 -0.18 -15.02
C VAL A 89 -7.02 0.66 -14.34
N ASN A 90 -5.80 0.14 -14.22
CA ASN A 90 -4.65 0.86 -13.67
C ASN A 90 -3.94 1.63 -14.77
N TYR A 91 -3.94 2.97 -14.66
CA TYR A 91 -3.30 3.84 -15.65
C TYR A 91 -1.76 3.80 -15.57
N ALA A 92 -1.21 3.27 -14.48
CA ALA A 92 0.21 3.15 -14.23
C ALA A 92 0.71 1.69 -14.32
N HIS A 93 2.02 1.52 -14.17
CA HIS A 93 2.66 0.22 -13.98
C HIS A 93 3.36 0.21 -12.63
N PHE A 94 3.17 -0.86 -11.85
CA PHE A 94 3.96 -1.03 -10.64
C PHE A 94 5.44 -1.24 -11.01
N ARG A 95 6.31 -0.49 -10.34
CA ARG A 95 7.75 -0.53 -10.52
C ARG A 95 8.44 -0.58 -9.15
N PRO A 96 9.41 -1.48 -8.94
CA PRO A 96 10.20 -1.54 -7.71
C PRO A 96 10.86 -0.21 -7.34
N SER A 97 11.28 0.58 -8.33
CA SER A 97 11.87 1.91 -8.14
C SER A 97 10.94 2.91 -7.43
N ASN A 98 9.63 2.64 -7.40
CA ASN A 98 8.63 3.50 -6.79
C ASN A 98 8.22 3.03 -5.39
N ALA A 99 8.93 2.05 -4.82
CA ALA A 99 8.83 1.65 -3.43
C ALA A 99 10.20 1.87 -2.76
N ALA A 100 10.26 2.70 -1.73
CA ALA A 100 11.49 2.90 -0.96
C ALA A 100 11.23 3.03 0.52
N LEU A 101 12.30 2.85 1.29
CA LEU A 101 12.31 3.22 2.70
C LEU A 101 12.80 4.66 2.83
N ILE A 102 12.03 5.45 3.56
CA ILE A 102 12.36 6.84 3.87
C ILE A 102 12.47 6.96 5.38
N LYS A 103 13.49 7.69 5.85
CA LYS A 103 13.59 8.09 7.25
C LYS A 103 13.22 9.56 7.38
N SER A 104 12.28 9.86 8.27
CA SER A 104 12.04 11.22 8.73
C SER A 104 13.18 11.68 9.63
N SER A 105 13.62 12.92 9.43
CA SER A 105 14.51 13.61 10.38
C SER A 105 13.76 14.29 11.53
N GLU A 106 12.43 14.34 11.45
CA GLU A 106 11.54 14.95 12.43
C GLU A 106 10.70 13.89 13.15
N ALA A 107 10.45 14.06 14.45
CA ALA A 107 9.47 13.25 15.14
C ALA A 107 8.10 13.50 14.49
N ASP A 108 7.55 12.50 13.85
CA ASP A 108 6.23 12.49 13.20
C ASP A 108 5.05 12.59 14.18
N GLY A 109 5.35 12.73 15.47
CA GLY A 109 4.38 12.80 16.53
C GLY A 109 3.93 11.42 17.05
N ASP A 110 4.40 10.32 16.44
CA ASP A 110 4.25 8.98 17.00
C ASP A 110 5.48 8.65 17.87
N PRO A 111 5.32 8.57 19.20
CA PRO A 111 6.44 8.21 20.09
C PRO A 111 6.94 6.76 19.89
N GLN A 112 6.24 5.94 19.08
CA GLN A 112 6.65 4.58 18.72
C GLN A 112 7.30 4.49 17.33
N SER A 113 7.13 5.50 16.46
CA SER A 113 7.81 5.50 15.16
C SER A 113 9.29 5.81 15.36
N ASP A 114 10.17 5.00 14.76
CA ASP A 114 11.60 5.30 14.65
C ASP A 114 11.87 6.31 13.51
N GLY A 115 10.81 6.80 12.87
CA GLY A 115 10.81 7.66 11.71
C GLY A 115 11.02 6.93 10.39
N SER A 116 11.01 5.59 10.35
CA SER A 116 11.10 4.82 9.10
C SER A 116 9.73 4.57 8.49
N TYR A 117 9.61 4.75 7.17
CA TYR A 117 8.38 4.47 6.44
C TYR A 117 8.66 3.71 5.17
N LEU A 118 7.75 2.79 4.82
CA LEU A 118 7.59 2.38 3.44
C LEU A 118 6.84 3.47 2.66
N ALA A 119 7.52 4.07 1.69
CA ALA A 119 6.95 5.03 0.77
C ALA A 119 6.62 4.38 -0.57
N LEU A 120 5.37 4.50 -1.03
CA LEU A 120 4.93 4.10 -2.36
C LEU A 120 4.55 5.33 -3.17
N SER A 121 5.10 5.47 -4.38
CA SER A 121 4.95 6.69 -5.18
C SER A 121 4.36 6.47 -6.58
N ILE A 122 3.54 7.42 -7.03
CA ILE A 122 3.14 7.58 -8.42
C ILE A 122 4.00 8.70 -9.03
N THR A 123 4.66 8.41 -10.15
CA THR A 123 5.52 9.35 -10.89
C THR A 123 5.20 9.31 -12.38
N ASN A 124 5.66 10.30 -13.15
CA ASN A 124 5.66 10.16 -14.61
C ASN A 124 6.53 8.97 -15.00
N LYS A 125 6.17 8.28 -16.09
CA LYS A 125 6.86 7.05 -16.54
C LYS A 125 8.38 7.17 -16.68
N ASN A 126 8.88 8.36 -17.02
CA ASN A 126 10.30 8.61 -17.26
C ASN A 126 10.99 9.26 -16.05
N ASP A 127 10.24 9.61 -15.01
CA ASP A 127 10.76 10.17 -13.79
C ASP A 127 10.88 9.04 -12.77
N GLU A 128 12.08 8.86 -12.22
CA GLU A 128 12.24 8.06 -11.02
C GLU A 128 11.76 8.87 -9.82
N ALA A 129 11.18 8.21 -8.83
CA ALA A 129 10.90 8.88 -7.56
C ALA A 129 12.24 9.29 -6.94
N ASP A 130 12.53 10.60 -6.93
CA ASP A 130 13.69 11.13 -6.22
C ASP A 130 13.44 11.08 -4.70
N MET A 131 13.54 9.87 -4.15
CA MET A 131 13.31 9.59 -2.73
C MET A 131 14.57 9.85 -1.89
N ARG A 132 15.65 10.38 -2.48
CA ARG A 132 16.90 10.72 -1.78
C ARG A 132 16.98 12.19 -1.36
N SER A 133 16.02 13.02 -1.78
CA SER A 133 16.05 14.48 -1.60
C SER A 133 14.91 15.02 -0.72
N SER A 134 13.93 14.20 -0.35
CA SER A 134 12.75 14.65 0.40
C SER A 134 13.01 14.72 1.91
N ASN A 135 13.76 15.74 2.34
CA ASN A 135 13.58 16.36 3.66
C ASN A 135 12.26 17.17 3.68
N LEU A 136 11.15 16.51 3.32
CA LEU A 136 9.84 17.14 3.21
C LEU A 136 8.83 16.33 4.00
N ILE A 137 8.88 16.53 5.32
CA ILE A 137 7.65 16.66 6.09
C ILE A 137 7.48 18.18 6.26
N ARG A 138 6.36 18.72 5.80
CA ARG A 138 5.92 20.09 6.10
C ARG A 138 4.62 20.01 6.86
#